data_AF-A0A1Z4I509-F1
#
_entry.id   AF-A0A1Z4I509-F1
#
_cell.length_a   1.000
_cell.length_b   1.000
_cell.length_c   1.000
_cell.angle_alpha   90.00
_cell.angle_beta   90.00
_cell.angle_gamma   90.00
#
_symmetry.space_group_name_H-M   'P 1'
#
loop_
_entity.id
_entity.type
_entity.pdbx_description
1 polymer ?
#
loop_
_entity_poly.entity_id
_entity_poly.type
_entity_poly.pdbx_seq_one_letter_code
_entity_poly.pdbx_strand_id
1 'polypeptide(L)'
;MQLVIFDIDGTLTNSNDFDATCFIRAFELEFGFSEINSNWSEYENITDSGITQQIFWEKLNQLPKQEEVLKIKKRFVSLLENTSQKNKNLCNEIPGAAQVLAEFSKKQDWGIAIAIT
;
A
#
# COMPACT_ATOMS: atom_id res chain seq x y z
N MET A 1 -15.01 27.57 -8.13
CA MET A 1 -14.64 26.16 -8.32
C MET A 1 -13.76 25.72 -7.16
N GLN A 2 -14.18 24.71 -6.42
CA GLN A 2 -13.46 24.12 -5.29
C GLN A 2 -13.00 22.71 -5.67
N LEU A 3 -11.93 22.22 -5.06
CA LEU A 3 -11.39 20.88 -5.31
C LEU A 3 -11.31 20.12 -4.00
N VAL A 4 -11.85 18.90 -3.98
CA VAL A 4 -11.62 17.94 -2.91
C VAL A 4 -10.72 16.82 -3.44
N ILE A 5 -9.69 16.49 -2.66
CA ILE A 5 -8.71 15.45 -3.00
C ILE A 5 -8.82 14.36 -1.94
N PHE A 6 -9.09 13.13 -2.38
CA PHE A 6 -9.19 11.97 -1.49
C PHE A 6 -7.96 11.09 -1.62
N ASP A 7 -7.43 10.66 -0.49
CA ASP A 7 -6.56 9.48 -0.42
C ASP A 7 -7.36 8.20 -0.71
N ILE A 8 -6.70 7.09 -1.04
CA ILE A 8 -7.35 5.81 -1.36
C ILE A 8 -7.36 4.91 -0.12
N ASP A 9 -6.17 4.50 0.32
CA ASP A 9 -6.00 3.44 1.31
C ASP A 9 -6.32 3.95 2.72
N GLY A 10 -7.28 3.31 3.38
CA GLY A 10 -7.80 3.75 4.68
C GLY A 10 -8.74 4.97 4.63
N THR A 11 -8.92 5.58 3.45
CA THR A 11 -9.83 6.72 3.23
C THR A 11 -11.05 6.34 2.40
N LEU A 12 -10.85 5.78 1.21
CA LEU A 12 -11.92 5.30 0.34
C LEU A 12 -12.10 3.78 0.45
N THR A 13 -11.01 3.04 0.62
CA THR A 13 -11.00 1.57 0.73
C THR A 13 -10.36 1.11 2.02
N ASN A 14 -10.91 0.06 2.63
CA ASN A 14 -10.35 -0.57 3.82
C ASN A 14 -9.20 -1.53 3.45
N SER A 15 -8.11 -1.00 2.90
CA SER A 15 -7.02 -1.76 2.26
C SER A 15 -5.71 -1.84 3.05
N ASN A 16 -5.52 -1.04 4.10
CA ASN A 16 -4.24 -0.91 4.81
C ASN A 16 -3.67 -2.23 5.36
N ASP A 17 -4.51 -3.04 6.00
CA ASP A 17 -4.03 -4.22 6.73
C ASP A 17 -3.52 -5.34 5.82
N PHE A 18 -4.17 -5.54 4.66
CA PHE A 18 -3.77 -6.61 3.75
C PHE A 18 -2.55 -6.23 2.92
N ASP A 19 -2.37 -4.93 2.64
CA ASP A 19 -1.22 -4.41 1.92
C ASP A 19 0.08 -4.67 2.69
N ALA A 20 0.12 -4.25 3.95
CA ALA A 20 1.23 -4.52 4.86
C ALA A 20 1.56 -6.02 4.98
N THR A 21 0.52 -6.85 5.07
CA THR A 21 0.67 -8.31 5.13
C THR A 21 1.32 -8.87 3.85
N CYS A 22 0.87 -8.42 2.67
CA CYS A 22 1.44 -8.85 1.40
C CYS A 22 2.88 -8.38 1.23
N PHE A 23 3.20 -7.17 1.68
CA PHE A 23 4.54 -6.61 1.58
C PHE A 23 5.55 -7.41 2.42
N ILE A 24 5.25 -7.64 3.70
CA ILE A 24 6.10 -8.47 4.59
C ILE A 24 6.26 -9.88 4.02
N ARG A 25 5.16 -10.49 3.56
CA ARG A 25 5.18 -11.83 2.97
C ARG A 25 6.04 -11.91 1.71
N ALA A 26 6.17 -10.82 0.96
CA ALA A 26 7.04 -10.78 -0.22
C ALA A 26 8.52 -10.95 0.16
N PHE A 27 8.99 -10.28 1.22
CA PHE A 27 10.36 -10.44 1.71
C PHE A 27 10.62 -11.86 2.24
N GLU A 28 9.67 -12.42 2.98
CA GLU A 28 9.78 -13.78 3.51
C GLU A 28 9.91 -14.80 2.36
N LEU A 29 9.08 -14.67 1.31
CA LEU A 29 9.08 -15.62 0.20
C LEU A 29 10.29 -15.48 -0.74
N GLU A 30 10.80 -14.28 -0.97
CA GLU A 30 11.92 -14.07 -1.90
C GLU A 30 13.30 -14.17 -1.23
N PHE A 31 13.42 -13.81 0.05
CA PHE A 31 14.71 -13.70 0.74
C PHE A 31 14.76 -14.43 2.08
N GLY A 32 13.65 -15.00 2.56
CA GLY A 32 13.59 -15.66 3.86
C GLY A 32 13.69 -14.70 5.05
N PHE A 33 13.46 -13.40 4.83
CA PHE A 33 13.49 -12.42 5.92
C PHE A 33 12.26 -12.59 6.82
N SER A 34 12.49 -13.01 8.06
CA SER A 34 11.49 -13.05 9.13
C SER A 34 11.63 -11.84 10.05
N GLU A 35 10.62 -11.60 10.90
CA GLU A 35 10.65 -10.55 11.93
C GLU A 35 10.93 -9.16 11.34
N ILE A 36 10.18 -8.81 10.29
CA ILE A 36 10.16 -7.45 9.75
C ILE A 36 9.23 -6.62 10.63
N ASN A 37 9.70 -5.45 11.06
CA ASN A 37 8.90 -4.52 11.82
C ASN A 37 7.77 -3.97 10.95
N SER A 38 6.52 -4.25 11.31
CA SER A 38 5.35 -3.72 10.59
C SER A 38 4.96 -2.31 11.03
N ASN A 39 5.65 -1.73 12.02
CA ASN A 39 5.48 -0.33 12.38
C ASN A 39 6.24 0.56 11.39
N TRP A 40 5.60 0.85 10.25
CA TRP A 40 6.18 1.66 9.18
C TRP A 40 6.64 3.05 9.63
N SER A 41 6.05 3.60 10.70
CA SER A 41 6.42 4.91 11.25
C SER A 41 7.81 4.97 11.90
N GLU A 42 8.41 3.80 12.19
CA GLU A 42 9.78 3.71 12.73
C GLU A 42 10.87 3.69 11.64
N TYR A 43 10.47 3.63 10.37
CA TYR A 43 11.39 3.68 9.23
C TYR A 43 11.74 5.13 8.88
N GLU A 44 13.00 5.38 8.51
CA GLU A 44 13.47 6.72 8.16
C GLU A 44 12.76 7.28 6.91
N ASN A 45 12.49 6.40 5.94
CA ASN A 45 11.76 6.70 4.73
C ASN A 45 10.64 5.68 4.55
N ILE A 46 9.40 6.14 4.70
CA ILE A 46 8.19 5.32 4.72
C ILE A 46 7.69 4.89 3.33
N THR A 47 8.41 5.22 2.26
CA THR A 47 8.11 4.67 0.92
C THR A 47 8.53 3.20 0.83
N ASP A 48 7.88 2.40 -0.01
CA ASP A 48 8.26 1.00 -0.26
C ASP A 48 9.77 0.84 -0.51
N SER A 49 10.35 1.76 -1.28
CA SER A 49 11.78 1.75 -1.60
C SER A 49 12.67 2.07 -0.39
N GLY A 50 12.26 3.04 0.44
CA GLY A 50 12.95 3.39 1.67
C GLY A 50 12.91 2.24 2.68
N ILE A 51 11.72 1.68 2.90
CA ILE A 51 11.51 0.53 3.77
C ILE A 51 12.32 -0.68 3.27
N THR A 52 12.29 -0.97 1.96
CA THR A 52 13.08 -2.06 1.36
C THR A 52 14.57 -1.88 1.61
N GLN A 53 15.10 -0.66 1.40
CA GLN A 53 16.52 -0.37 1.64
C GLN A 53 16.90 -0.58 3.10
N GLN A 54 16.08 -0.07 4.03
CA GLN A 54 16.33 -0.22 5.46
C GLN A 54 16.25 -1.69 5.91
N ILE A 55 15.26 -2.47 5.44
CA ILE A 55 15.17 -3.91 5.74
C ILE A 55 16.43 -4.65 5.25
N PHE A 56 16.91 -4.35 4.04
CA PHE A 56 18.13 -4.96 3.51
C PHE A 56 19.36 -4.58 4.33
N TRP A 57 19.45 -3.33 4.76
CA TRP A 57 20.52 -2.88 5.64
C TRP A 57 20.48 -3.59 6.99
N GLU A 58 19.32 -3.70 7.63
CA GLU A 58 19.15 -4.37 8.93
C GLU A 58 19.44 -5.88 8.86
N LYS A 59 19.02 -6.56 7.78
CA LYS A 59 19.12 -8.03 7.67
C LYS A 59 20.43 -8.49 7.05
N LEU A 60 21.02 -7.72 6.13
CA LEU A 60 22.19 -8.13 5.34
C LEU A 60 23.36 -7.13 5.39
N ASN A 61 23.21 -5.97 6.03
CA ASN A 61 24.21 -4.91 6.10
C ASN A 61 24.68 -4.42 4.71
N GLN A 62 23.75 -4.41 3.74
CA GLN A 62 23.97 -3.95 2.37
C GLN A 62 22.70 -3.35 1.78
N LEU A 63 22.83 -2.52 0.75
CA LEU A 63 21.66 -2.03 0.00
C LEU A 63 21.20 -3.09 -1.02
N PRO A 64 19.88 -3.14 -1.32
CA PRO A 64 19.35 -4.06 -2.31
C PRO A 64 19.83 -3.69 -3.72
N LYS A 65 20.14 -4.69 -4.53
CA LYS A 65 20.33 -4.54 -5.97
C LYS A 65 19.00 -4.27 -6.65
N GLN A 66 19.04 -3.63 -7.82
CA GLN A 66 17.83 -3.37 -8.61
C GLN A 66 17.03 -4.64 -8.91
N GLU A 67 17.70 -5.76 -9.18
CA GLU A 67 17.05 -7.05 -9.42
C GLU A 67 16.30 -7.57 -8.18
N GLU A 68 16.83 -7.32 -6.99
CA GLU A 68 16.22 -7.73 -5.72
C GLU A 68 14.96 -6.90 -5.44
N VAL A 69 15.05 -5.57 -5.63
CA VAL A 69 13.88 -4.67 -5.56
C VAL A 69 12.79 -5.11 -6.55
N LEU A 70 13.17 -5.46 -7.78
CA LEU A 70 12.22 -5.94 -8.79
C LEU A 70 11.56 -7.28 -8.41
N LYS A 71 12.29 -8.20 -7.77
CA LYS A 71 11.72 -9.46 -7.25
C LYS A 71 10.68 -9.19 -6.17
N ILE A 72 10.99 -8.32 -5.21
CA ILE A 72 10.07 -7.92 -4.13
C ILE A 72 8.81 -7.31 -4.73
N LYS A 73 8.97 -6.32 -5.61
CA LYS A 73 7.83 -5.64 -6.26
C LYS A 73 6.93 -6.62 -7.00
N LYS A 74 7.52 -7.53 -7.80
CA LYS A 74 6.74 -8.54 -8.54
C LYS A 74 6.01 -9.49 -7.59
N ARG A 75 6.69 -9.96 -6.54
CA ARG A 75 6.08 -10.86 -5.55
C ARG A 75 4.94 -10.17 -4.82
N PHE A 76 5.16 -8.94 -4.39
CA PHE A 76 4.19 -8.11 -3.68
C PHE A 76 2.92 -7.92 -4.51
N VAL A 77 3.04 -7.43 -5.75
CA VAL A 77 1.89 -7.26 -6.67
C VAL A 77 1.14 -8.59 -6.88
N SER A 78 1.86 -9.69 -7.10
CA SER A 78 1.24 -11.00 -7.24
C SER A 78 0.48 -11.44 -5.98
N LEU A 79 0.98 -11.11 -4.78
CA LEU A 79 0.28 -11.41 -3.54
C LEU A 79 -0.99 -10.55 -3.38
N LEU A 80 -0.94 -9.26 -3.72
CA LEU A 80 -2.10 -8.37 -3.71
C LEU A 80 -3.21 -8.88 -4.65
N GLU A 81 -2.86 -9.24 -5.88
CA GLU A 81 -3.79 -9.79 -6.87
C GLU A 81 -4.43 -11.10 -6.40
N ASN A 82 -3.62 -12.05 -5.92
CA ASN A 82 -4.13 -13.33 -5.45
C ASN A 82 -5.04 -13.18 -4.21
N THR A 83 -4.69 -12.27 -3.31
CA THR A 83 -5.39 -12.07 -2.04
C THR A 83 -6.72 -11.35 -2.28
N SER A 84 -6.74 -10.29 -3.10
CA SER A 84 -7.96 -9.59 -3.52
C SER A 84 -8.92 -10.49 -4.31
N GLN A 85 -8.43 -11.38 -5.17
CA GLN A 85 -9.27 -12.34 -5.89
C GLN A 85 -9.93 -13.37 -4.96
N LYS A 86 -9.20 -13.84 -3.94
CA LYS A 86 -9.72 -14.81 -2.97
C LYS A 86 -10.70 -14.20 -1.99
N ASN A 87 -10.54 -12.92 -1.65
CA ASN A 87 -11.41 -12.23 -0.72
C ASN A 87 -11.74 -10.83 -1.24
N LYS A 88 -12.88 -10.73 -1.93
CA LYS A 88 -13.39 -9.47 -2.50
C LYS A 88 -13.68 -8.39 -1.45
N ASN A 89 -13.79 -8.77 -0.17
CA ASN A 89 -14.08 -7.83 0.91
C ASN A 89 -12.84 -7.07 1.41
N LEU A 90 -11.64 -7.39 0.92
CA LEU A 90 -10.38 -6.77 1.37
C LEU A 90 -10.18 -5.35 0.86
N CYS A 91 -10.92 -4.92 -0.17
CA CYS A 91 -10.91 -3.54 -0.66
C CYS A 91 -12.33 -2.94 -0.58
N ASN A 92 -13.11 -3.35 0.43
CA ASN A 92 -14.42 -2.77 0.65
C ASN A 92 -14.32 -1.28 0.92
N GLU A 93 -15.40 -0.57 0.63
CA GLU A 93 -15.46 0.85 0.98
C GLU A 93 -15.24 1.07 2.48
N ILE A 94 -14.59 2.17 2.81
CA ILE A 94 -14.77 2.76 4.14
C ILE A 94 -16.24 3.20 4.23
N PRO A 95 -16.98 2.88 5.32
CA PRO A 95 -18.39 3.21 5.43
C PRO A 95 -18.68 4.69 5.13
N GLY A 96 -19.51 4.93 4.12
CA GLY A 96 -19.88 6.28 3.68
C GLY A 96 -18.98 6.90 2.62
N ALA A 97 -17.87 6.26 2.23
CA ALA A 97 -16.98 6.77 1.19
C ALA A 97 -17.69 6.95 -0.16
N ALA A 98 -18.45 5.94 -0.62
CA ALA A 98 -19.22 6.06 -1.86
C ALA A 98 -20.31 7.14 -1.76
N GLN A 99 -20.96 7.27 -0.59
CA GLN A 99 -21.96 8.31 -0.35
C GLN A 99 -21.36 9.71 -0.46
N VAL A 100 -20.20 9.95 0.15
CA VAL A 100 -19.49 11.23 0.08
C VAL A 100 -19.11 11.57 -1.36
N LEU A 101 -18.53 10.62 -2.10
CA LEU A 101 -18.20 10.81 -3.51
C LEU A 101 -19.46 11.14 -4.35
N ALA A 102 -20.58 10.46 -4.10
CA ALA A 102 -21.85 10.71 -4.77
C ALA A 102 -22.46 12.08 -4.43
N GLU A 103 -22.27 12.59 -3.22
CA GLU A 103 -22.74 13.92 -2.83
C GLU A 103 -21.89 15.03 -3.44
N PHE A 104 -20.57 14.85 -3.55
CA PHE A 104 -19.71 15.83 -4.21
C PHE A 104 -19.93 15.85 -5.72
N SER A 105 -20.19 14.70 -6.36
CA SER A 105 -20.41 14.64 -7.82
C SER A 105 -21.68 15.36 -8.28
N LYS A 106 -22.66 15.56 -7.39
CA LYS A 106 -23.87 16.36 -7.66
C LYS A 106 -23.62 17.86 -7.63
N LYS A 107 -22.52 18.33 -7.04
CA LYS A 107 -22.22 19.77 -6.88
C LYS A 107 -21.42 20.28 -8.08
N GLN A 108 -22.02 21.13 -8.90
CA GLN A 108 -21.37 21.67 -10.11
C GLN A 108 -20.13 22.54 -9.83
N ASP A 109 -20.01 23.09 -8.61
CA ASP A 109 -18.88 23.94 -8.22
C ASP A 109 -17.68 23.17 -7.64
N TRP A 110 -17.76 21.84 -7.55
CA TRP A 110 -16.73 20.98 -6.97
C TRP A 110 -16.11 20.03 -8.00
N GLY A 111 -14.79 19.99 -8.05
CA GLY A 111 -14.03 18.91 -8.66
C GLY A 111 -13.68 17.83 -7.63
N ILE A 112 -13.57 16.58 -8.08
CA ILE A 112 -13.07 15.45 -7.28
C ILE A 112 -11.75 14.99 -7.89
N ALA A 113 -10.73 14.81 -7.06
CA ALA A 113 -9.45 14.21 -7.44
C ALA A 113 -9.03 13.13 -6.43
N ILE A 114 -8.13 12.27 -6.87
CA ILE A 114 -7.52 11.22 -6.06
C ILE A 114 -6.04 11.56 -5.86
N ALA A 115 -5.57 11.49 -4.62
CA ALA A 115 -4.15 11.52 -4.31
C ALA A 115 -3.57 10.15 -4.68
N ILE A 116 -2.63 10.14 -5.62
CA ILE A 116 -1.79 8.99 -5.92
C ILE A 116 -0.43 9.27 -5.30
N THR A 117 -0.03 8.43 -4.35
CA THR A 117 1.27 8.49 -3.68
C THR A 117 2.26 7.53 -4.31
#